data_AF-A0AAJ1BSU1-F1
#
_entry.id   AF-A0AAJ1BSU1-F1
#
_cell.length_a   1.000
_cell.length_b   1.000
_cell.length_c   1.000
_cell.angle_alpha   90.00
_cell.angle_beta   90.00
_cell.angle_gamma   90.00
#
_symmetry.space_group_name_H-M   'P 1'
#
loop_
_entity.id
_entity.type
_entity.pdbx_description
1 polymer ?
#
loop_
_entity_poly.entity_id
_entity_poly.type
_entity_poly.pdbx_seq_one_letter_code
_entity_poly.pdbx_strand_id
1 'polypeptide(L)' 'MEGDSDTTQVFVSKQPRGAALKAATRGHTEICLRERGTNKVHCFTGWTDLVDKPKNGPKWLPAKIKKANVKKSGTKRL' A
#
# COMPACT_ATOMS: atom_id res chain seq x y z
N MET A 1 10.57 23.77 6.06
CA MET A 1 9.16 23.60 6.46
C MET A 1 8.88 22.12 6.40
N GLU A 2 9.10 21.42 7.52
CA GLU A 2 8.62 20.05 7.73
C GLU A 2 7.09 20.09 7.71
N GLY A 3 6.53 19.67 6.58
CA GLY A 3 5.10 19.58 6.39
C GLY A 3 4.55 18.51 7.31
N ASP A 4 3.73 18.96 8.26
CA ASP A 4 2.73 18.21 9.01
C ASP A 4 2.45 16.81 8.41
N SER A 5 3.07 15.80 9.04
CA SER A 5 3.18 14.41 8.57
C SER A 5 1.84 13.70 8.37
N ASP A 6 0.73 14.33 8.76
CA ASP A 6 -0.61 13.75 8.77
C ASP A 6 -1.44 14.07 7.51
N THR A 7 -0.91 14.87 6.57
CA THR A 7 -1.69 15.39 5.42
C THR A 7 -1.22 14.97 4.03
N THR A 8 -0.04 14.36 3.88
CA THR A 8 0.59 14.24 2.55
C THR A 8 -0.04 13.20 1.62
N GLN A 9 -0.84 12.24 2.12
CA GLN A 9 -1.44 11.19 1.28
C GLN A 9 -2.94 10.98 1.56
N VAL A 10 -3.77 11.71 0.82
CA VAL A 10 -5.24 11.56 0.80
C VAL A 10 -5.65 10.63 -0.34
N PHE A 11 -6.47 9.62 -0.04
CA PHE A 11 -7.04 8.72 -1.06
C PHE A 11 -8.55 8.92 -1.18
N VAL A 12 -9.07 8.69 -2.38
CA VAL A 12 -10.51 8.88 -2.73
C VAL A 12 -11.18 7.55 -3.12
N SER A 13 -10.43 6.45 -3.19
CA SER A 13 -10.99 5.15 -3.58
C SER A 13 -11.82 4.51 -2.46
N LYS A 14 -12.88 3.78 -2.85
CA LYS A 14 -13.72 2.98 -1.93
C LYS A 14 -12.93 1.90 -1.16
N GLN A 15 -11.77 1.49 -1.68
CA GLN A 15 -10.90 0.48 -1.07
C GLN A 15 -9.53 1.09 -0.72
N PRO A 16 -9.25 1.40 0.56
CA PRO A 16 -7.96 1.97 1.00
C PRO A 16 -6.78 1.04 0.72
N ARG A 17 -7.04 -0.27 0.69
CA ARG A 17 -6.01 -1.30 0.45
C ARG A 17 -5.34 -1.16 -0.92
N GLY A 18 -6.06 -0.72 -1.95
CA GLY A 18 -5.48 -0.55 -3.29
C GLY A 18 -4.43 0.56 -3.34
N ALA A 19 -4.72 1.69 -2.68
CA ALA A 19 -3.76 2.78 -2.53
C ALA A 19 -2.54 2.33 -1.72
N ALA A 20 -2.75 1.56 -0.65
CA ALA A 20 -1.66 1.00 0.15
C ALA A 20 -0.78 0.04 -0.67
N LEU A 21 -1.37 -0.87 -1.47
CA LEU A 21 -0.61 -1.76 -2.34
C LEU A 21 0.25 -1.00 -3.36
N LYS A 22 -0.28 0.09 -3.91
CA LYS A 22 0.47 0.95 -4.83
C LYS A 22 1.64 1.64 -4.13
N ALA A 23 1.46 2.11 -2.90
CA ALA A 23 2.53 2.68 -2.09
C ALA A 23 3.59 1.63 -1.72
N ALA A 24 3.18 0.42 -1.36
CA ALA A 24 4.09 -0.69 -1.06
C ALA A 24 4.91 -1.11 -2.29
N THR A 25 4.30 -1.12 -3.48
CA THR A 25 4.99 -1.40 -4.75
C THR A 25 6.06 -0.35 -5.07
N ARG A 26 5.87 0.90 -4.61
CA ARG A 26 6.85 1.98 -4.75
C ARG A 26 7.99 1.91 -3.71
N GLY A 27 7.92 0.97 -2.76
CA GLY A 27 8.93 0.79 -1.71
C GLY A 27 8.59 1.46 -0.37
N HIS A 28 7.38 2.02 -0.20
CA HIS A 28 6.97 2.56 1.10
C HIS A 28 6.53 1.42 2.04
N THR A 29 7.14 1.37 3.22
CA THR A 29 6.85 0.36 4.24
C THR A 29 5.77 0.82 5.21
N GLU A 30 5.88 2.05 5.73
CA GLU A 30 4.88 2.65 6.60
C GLU A 30 3.97 3.56 5.77
N ILE A 31 2.69 3.19 5.68
CA ILE A 31 1.74 3.84 4.78
C ILE A 31 0.53 4.30 5.60
N CYS A 32 0.42 5.61 5.79
CA CYS A 32 -0.73 6.24 6.43
C CYS A 32 -1.57 6.96 5.37
N LEU A 33 -2.85 6.57 5.25
CA LEU A 33 -3.75 7.05 4.22
C LEU A 33 -4.96 7.72 4.85
N ARG A 34 -5.15 9.01 4.59
CA ARG A 34 -6.33 9.74 5.07
C ARG A 34 -7.51 9.55 4.12
N GLU A 35 -8.65 9.19 4.71
CA GLU A 35 -9.91 9.05 3.98
C GLU A 35 -10.54 10.42 3.77
N ARG A 36 -10.70 10.85 2.51
CA ARG A 36 -11.28 12.15 2.18
C ARG A 36 -12.72 12.26 2.70
N GLY A 37 -13.04 13.37 3.35
CA GLY A 37 -14.38 13.63 3.88
C GLY A 37 -14.66 13.01 5.27
N THR A 38 -13.68 12.32 5.85
CA THR A 38 -13.76 11.85 7.23
C THR A 38 -12.47 12.20 8.00
N ASN A 39 -12.53 12.08 9.32
CA ASN A 39 -11.35 12.21 10.18
C ASN A 39 -10.68 10.85 10.43
N LYS A 40 -10.67 9.95 9.44
CA LYS A 40 -10.07 8.62 9.57
C LYS A 40 -8.75 8.55 8.80
N VAL A 41 -7.74 7.99 9.46
CA VAL A 41 -6.44 7.67 8.87
C VAL A 41 -6.24 6.17 8.97
N HIS A 42 -6.13 5.50 7.81
CA HIS A 42 -5.87 4.07 7.74
C HIS A 42 -4.36 3.84 7.71
N CYS A 43 -3.84 3.09 8.68
CA CYS A 43 -2.43 2.76 8.76
C CYS A 43 -2.19 1.34 8.23
N PHE A 44 -1.25 1.22 7.31
CA PHE A 44 -0.83 -0.03 6.68
C PHE A 44 0.68 -0.20 6.79
N THR A 45 1.10 -1.46 6.93
CA THR A 45 2.48 -1.88 6.74
C THR A 45 2.57 -2.61 5.41
N GLY A 46 3.35 -2.06 4.49
CA GLY A 46 3.63 -2.61 3.17
C GLY A 46 5.01 -3.27 3.11
N TRP A 47 5.12 -4.31 2.28
CA TRP A 47 6.41 -4.92 1.96
C TRP A 47 6.33 -5.55 0.56
N THR A 48 7.48 -5.89 -0.01
CA THR A 48 7.56 -6.53 -1.33
C THR A 48 8.38 -7.80 -1.23
N ASP A 49 7.80 -8.92 -1.64
CA ASP A 49 8.46 -10.22 -1.67
C ASP A 49 8.78 -10.64 -3.11
N LEU A 50 9.87 -11.37 -3.30
CA LEU A 50 10.15 -12.08 -4.55
C LEU A 50 9.50 -13.46 -4.48
N VAL A 51 8.45 -13.66 -5.28
CA VAL A 51 7.69 -14.92 -5.33
C VAL A 51 7.95 -15.62 -6.66
N ASP A 52 8.05 -16.94 -6.62
CA ASP A 52 8.20 -17.74 -7.84
C ASP A 52 6.96 -17.64 -8.74
N LYS A 53 7.20 -17.78 -10.04
CA LYS A 53 6.15 -17.76 -11.05
C LYS A 53 5.10 -18.85 -10.74
N PRO A 54 3.80 -18.54 -10.78
CA PRO A 54 2.77 -19.57 -10.67
C PRO A 54 2.91 -20.60 -11.81
N LYS A 55 2.56 -21.87 -11.56
CA LYS A 55 2.68 -22.97 -12.53
C LYS A 55 1.94 -22.69 -13.85
N ASN A 56 0.83 -21.94 -13.78
CA ASN A 56 0.02 -21.53 -14.94
C ASN A 56 0.46 -20.17 -15.55
N GLY A 57 1.62 -19.64 -15.13
CA GLY A 57 2.12 -18.36 -15.62
C GLY A 57 2.63 -18.45 -17.07
N PRO A 58 2.37 -17.44 -17.92
CA PRO A 58 2.79 -17.46 -19.31
C PRO A 58 4.31 -17.58 -19.49
N LYS A 59 4.76 -18.03 -20.66
CA LYS A 59 6.19 -18.27 -20.95
C LYS A 59 7.05 -17.01 -20.93
N TRP A 60 6.47 -15.84 -21.24
CA TRP A 60 7.16 -14.55 -21.27
C TRP A 60 7.44 -13.96 -19.87
N LEU A 61 6.88 -14.54 -18.82
CA LEU A 61 6.99 -14.03 -17.46
C LEU A 61 8.24 -14.63 -16.78
N PRO A 62 9.08 -13.79 -16.13
CA PRO A 62 10.32 -14.25 -15.50
C PRO A 62 10.05 -15.24 -14.37
N ALA A 63 11.08 -16.02 -14.00
CA ALA A 63 10.97 -17.08 -13.00
C ALA A 63 10.57 -16.56 -11.61
N LYS A 64 10.97 -15.33 -11.26
CA LYS A 64 10.62 -14.65 -10.00
C LYS A 64 9.99 -13.30 -10.28
N ILE A 65 8.96 -12.97 -9.51
CA ILE A 65 8.16 -11.75 -9.66
C ILE A 65 8.12 -11.02 -8.33
N LYS A 66 8.28 -9.70 -8.36
CA LYS A 66 8.06 -8.85 -7.18
C LYS A 66 6.56 -8.75 -6.91
N LYS A 67 6.13 -9.18 -5.73
CA LYS A 67 4.76 -9.11 -5.26
C LYS A 67 4.70 -8.16 -4.07
N ALA A 68 3.97 -7.06 -4.23
CA ALA A 68 3.67 -6.17 -3.12
C ALA A 68 2.57 -6.76 -2.24
N ASN A 69 2.76 -6.68 -0.93
CA ASN A 69 1.82 -7.08 0.09
C ASN A 69 1.60 -5.92 1.05
N VAL A 70 0.41 -5.88 1.65
CA VAL A 70 0.07 -4.91 2.70
C VAL A 70 -0.72 -5.60 3.79
N LYS A 71 -0.44 -5.22 5.03
CA LYS A 71 -1.18 -5.60 6.23
C LYS A 71 -1.75 -4.33 6.85
N LYS A 72 -3.02 -4.36 7.25
CA LYS A 72 -3.64 -3.24 7.96
C LYS A 72 -3.20 -3.30 9.42
N SER A 73 -2.56 -2.23 9.88
CA SER A 73 -2.06 -2.11 11.25
C SER A 73 -3.11 -1.46 12.16
N GLY A 74 -3.96 -0.59 11.60
CA GLY A 74 -5.07 0.00 12.35
C GLY A 74 -5.77 1.11 11.59
N THR A 75 -6.71 1.76 12.27
CA THR A 75 -7.31 3.02 11.81
C THR A 75 -7.25 4.00 12.96
N LYS A 76 -6.63 5.16 12.76
CA LYS A 76 -6.62 6.26 13.71
C LYS A 76 -7.72 7.25 13.36
N ARG A 77 -8.21 7.96 14.37
CA ARG A 77 -9.09 9.12 14.20
C ARG A 77 -8.25 10.38 14.45
N LEU A 78 -8.38 11.36 13.56
CA LEU A 78 -7.89 12.72 13.74
C LEU A 78 -8.82 13.51 14.66
#